data_AF-A0A1F1IAA0-F1
#
_entry.id   AF-A0A1F1IAA0-F1
#
_cell.length_a   1.000
_cell.length_b   1.000
_cell.length_c   1.000
_cell.angle_alpha   90.00
_cell.angle_beta   90.00
_cell.angle_gamma   90.00
#
_symmetry.space_group_name_H-M   'P 1'
#
loop_
_entity.id
_entity.type
_entity.pdbx_description
1 polymer ?
#
loop_
_entity_poly.entity_id
_entity_poly.type
_entity_poly.pdbx_seq_one_letter_code
_entity_poly.pdbx_strand_id
1 'polypeptide(L)' 'MTEKSQFNVYLPRELVTRVKHRAVDENTSLSALVEKALTQYLEKEQS' A
#
# COMPACT_ATOMS: atom_id res chain seq x y z
N MET A 1 -11.51 -11.88 12.84
CA MET A 1 -11.39 -10.70 11.94
C MET A 1 -10.19 -9.92 12.41
N THR A 2 -9.17 -9.73 11.58
CA THR A 2 -7.99 -8.93 11.95
C THR A 2 -8.41 -7.47 11.99
N GLU A 3 -8.24 -6.80 13.13
CA GLU A 3 -8.56 -5.38 13.26
C GLU A 3 -7.63 -4.55 12.38
N LYS A 4 -8.20 -3.65 11.58
CA LYS A 4 -7.43 -2.71 10.75
C LYS A 4 -7.21 -1.42 11.54
N SER A 5 -5.95 -1.06 11.78
CA SER A 5 -5.57 0.22 12.38
C SER A 5 -5.23 1.25 11.30
N GLN A 6 -5.42 2.53 11.60
CA GLN A 6 -4.98 3.61 10.71
C GLN A 6 -3.45 3.71 10.71
N PHE A 7 -2.85 3.79 9.52
CA PHE A 7 -1.41 3.93 9.33
C PHE A 7 -1.12 5.23 8.57
N ASN A 8 -0.75 6.27 9.30
CA ASN A 8 -0.49 7.60 8.75
C ASN A 8 1.02 7.76 8.52
N VAL A 9 1.41 7.99 7.26
CA VAL A 9 2.81 8.23 6.88
C VAL A 9 2.91 9.38 5.89
N TYR A 10 4.06 10.07 5.90
CA TYR A 10 4.37 11.11 4.95
C TYR A 10 5.14 10.51 3.77
N LEU A 11 4.58 10.70 2.57
CA LEU A 11 5.17 10.25 1.32
C LEU A 11 5.24 11.42 0.34
N PRO A 12 6.20 11.40 -0.61
CA PRO A 12 6.23 12.37 -1.70
C PRO A 12 4.90 12.38 -2.45
N ARG A 13 4.41 13.58 -2.79
CA ARG A 13 3.10 13.76 -3.47
C ARG A 13 3.00 12.93 -4.74
N GLU A 14 4.06 12.90 -5.54
CA GLU A 14 4.10 12.13 -6.78
C GLU A 14 3.91 10.63 -6.55
N LEU A 15 4.50 10.10 -5.48
CA LEU A 15 4.33 8.70 -5.11
C LEU A 15 2.87 8.41 -4.72
N VAL A 16 2.26 9.26 -3.88
CA VAL A 16 0.85 9.11 -3.49
C VAL A 16 -0.07 9.10 -4.71
N THR A 17 0.16 10.00 -5.67
CA THR A 17 -0.61 10.05 -6.92
C THR A 17 -0.47 8.74 -7.71
N ARG A 18 0.76 8.26 -7.92
CA ARG A 18 1.02 7.01 -8.64
C ARG A 18 0.38 5.80 -7.99
N VAL A 19 0.45 5.70 -6.66
CA VAL A 19 -0.16 4.58 -5.91
C VAL A 19 -1.68 4.63 -6.01
N LYS A 20 -2.30 5.82 -5.94
CA LYS A 20 -3.76 5.97 -6.12
C LYS A 20 -4.22 5.56 -7.51
N HIS A 21 -3.52 6.01 -8.56
CA HIS A 21 -3.85 5.58 -9.93
C HIS A 21 -3.76 4.06 -10.06
N ARG A 22 -2.70 3.45 -9.51
CA ARG A 22 -2.54 2.01 -9.57
C ARG A 22 -3.66 1.26 -8.84
N ALA A 23 -4.12 1.76 -7.69
CA ALA A 23 -5.23 1.15 -6.96
C ALA A 23 -6.52 1.16 -7.80
N VAL A 24 -6.78 2.25 -8.52
CA VAL A 24 -7.91 2.34 -9.47
C VAL A 24 -7.73 1.35 -10.62
N ASP A 25 -6.55 1.29 -11.24
CA ASP A 25 -6.26 0.37 -12.35
C ASP A 25 -6.45 -1.11 -11.95
N GLU A 26 -6.03 -1.48 -10.74
CA GLU A 26 -6.18 -2.83 -10.18
C GLU A 26 -7.58 -3.10 -9.59
N ASN A 27 -8.53 -2.15 -9.71
CA ASN A 27 -9.87 -2.23 -9.11
C ASN A 27 -9.83 -2.60 -7.61
N THR A 28 -8.83 -2.09 -6.89
CA THR A 28 -8.59 -2.38 -5.48
C THR A 28 -8.56 -1.12 -4.64
N SER A 29 -8.72 -1.29 -3.33
CA SER A 29 -8.59 -0.16 -2.41
C SER A 29 -7.12 0.23 -2.22
N LEU A 30 -6.86 1.52 -1.96
CA LEU A 30 -5.52 2.02 -1.64
C LEU A 30 -4.90 1.24 -0.47
N SER A 31 -5.68 0.97 0.58
CA SER A 31 -5.23 0.19 1.74
C SER A 31 -4.82 -1.23 1.36
N ALA A 32 -5.56 -1.91 0.48
CA ALA A 32 -5.21 -3.26 0.04
C ALA A 32 -3.95 -3.27 -0.84
N LEU A 33 -3.77 -2.27 -1.71
CA LEU A 33 -2.54 -2.13 -2.50
C LEU A 33 -1.33 -1.88 -1.59
N VAL A 34 -1.46 -0.99 -0.60
CA VAL A 34 -0.40 -0.70 0.38
C VAL A 34 -0.09 -1.93 1.24
N GLU A 35 -1.11 -2.63 1.73
CA GLU A 35 -0.95 -3.89 2.49
C GLU A 35 -0.14 -4.92 1.68
N LYS A 36 -0.53 -5.17 0.42
CA LYS A 36 0.20 -6.07 -0.48
C LYS A 36 1.64 -5.62 -0.72
N ALA A 37 1.86 -4.34 -0.98
CA ALA A 37 3.20 -3.80 -1.26
C ALA A 37 4.12 -3.92 -0.04
N LEU A 38 3.62 -3.61 1.16
CA LEU A 38 4.39 -3.71 2.41
C LEU A 38 4.68 -5.17 2.76
N THR A 39 3.71 -6.08 2.62
CA THR A 39 3.93 -7.51 2.84
C THR A 39 5.02 -8.04 1.91
N GLN A 40 4.92 -7.76 0.60
CA GLN A 40 5.94 -8.18 -0.37
C GLN A 40 7.31 -7.55 -0.11
N TYR A 41 7.36 -6.30 0.35
CA TYR A 41 8.60 -5.63 0.72
C TYR A 41 9.29 -6.34 1.89
N LEU A 42 8.52 -6.67 2.94
CA LEU A 42 9.04 -7.36 4.13
C LEU A 42 9.44 -8.80 3.82
N GLU A 43 8.68 -9.53 2.99
CA GLU A 43 9.03 -10.89 2.57
C GLU A 43 10.35 -10.94 1.77
N LYS A 44 10.60 -9.93 0.92
CA LYS A 44 11.86 -9.82 0.17
C LYS A 44 13.06 -9.51 1.05
N GLU A 45 12.86 -8.78 2.14
CA GLU A 45 13.94 -8.40 3.06
C GLU A 45 14.34 -9.56 3.99
N GLN A 46 13.48 -10.58 4.15
CA GLN A 46 13.75 -11.76 4.98
C GLN A 46 14.39 -12.94 4.22
N SER A 47 14.73 -12.78 2.94
CA SER A 47 15.37 -13.84 2.11
C SER A 47 16.86 -13.62 1.91
#